data_AF-A0A2K1NZU0-F1
#
_entry.id   AF-A0A2K1NZU0-F1
#
_cell.length_a   1.000
_cell.length_b   1.000
_cell.length_c   1.000
_cell.angle_alpha   90.00
_cell.angle_beta   90.00
_cell.angle_gamma   90.00
#
_symmetry.space_group_name_H-M   'P 1'
#
loop_
_entity.id
_entity.type
_entity.pdbx_description
1 polymer ?
#
loop_
_entity_poly.entity_id
_entity_poly.type
_entity_poly.pdbx_seq_one_letter_code
_entity_poly.pdbx_strand_id
1 'polypeptide(L)' 'NLVKLGLKTNKAWGYANTRKGYWRISNSPILSRTLTNKRLKEMGLTSILETYNLKHQFC' A
#
# COMPACT_ATOMS: atom_id res chain seq x y z
N ASN A 1 -2.32 -9.00 -7.19
CA ASN A 1 -3.10 -10.08 -6.53
C ASN A 1 -2.68 -10.15 -5.06
N LEU A 2 -3.63 -9.99 -4.10
CA LEU A 2 -3.39 -10.00 -2.65
C LEU A 2 -2.72 -11.28 -2.12
N VAL A 3 -2.92 -12.42 -2.81
CA VAL A 3 -2.27 -13.69 -2.47
C VAL A 3 -0.75 -13.59 -2.67
N LYS A 4 -0.32 -13.02 -3.81
CA LYS A 4 1.11 -12.74 -4.08
C LYS A 4 1.70 -11.74 -3.08
N LEU A 5 0.87 -10.93 -2.44
CA LEU A 5 1.30 -9.98 -1.41
C LEU A 5 1.48 -10.63 -0.03
N GLY A 6 1.24 -11.94 0.11
CA GLY A 6 1.42 -12.71 1.35
C GLY A 6 0.14 -12.86 2.19
N LEU A 7 -1.02 -12.49 1.64
CA LEU A 7 -2.28 -12.60 2.36
C LEU A 7 -2.87 -14.02 2.24
N LYS A 8 -3.43 -14.55 3.33
CA LYS A 8 -4.09 -15.87 3.32
C LYS A 8 -5.17 -15.91 2.25
N THR A 9 -5.15 -16.95 1.42
CA THR A 9 -6.01 -17.10 0.23
C THR A 9 -7.49 -16.82 0.54
N ASN A 10 -8.05 -17.44 1.58
CA ASN A 10 -9.46 -17.24 1.95
C ASN A 10 -9.80 -15.77 2.24
N LYS A 11 -8.92 -15.05 2.92
CA LYS A 11 -9.12 -13.61 3.19
C LYS A 11 -8.95 -12.78 1.92
N ALA A 12 -7.98 -13.12 1.07
CA ALA A 12 -7.73 -12.40 -0.18
C ALA A 12 -8.95 -12.42 -1.10
N TRP A 13 -9.61 -13.58 -1.21
CA TRP A 13 -10.86 -13.73 -1.95
C TRP A 13 -12.01 -12.92 -1.33
N GLY A 14 -12.15 -12.93 0.00
CA GLY A 14 -13.17 -12.13 0.68
C GLY A 14 -13.02 -10.61 0.45
N TYR A 15 -11.79 -10.10 0.43
CA TYR A 15 -11.54 -8.68 0.14
C TYR A 15 -11.64 -8.33 -1.33
N ALA A 16 -11.27 -9.24 -2.23
CA ALA A 16 -11.44 -9.03 -3.66
C ALA A 16 -12.93 -8.91 -4.04
N ASN A 17 -13.81 -9.65 -3.35
CA ASN A 17 -15.24 -9.70 -3.63
C ASN A 17 -16.07 -8.74 -2.77
N THR A 18 -15.44 -7.78 -2.10
CA THR A 18 -16.16 -6.82 -1.26
C THR A 18 -16.96 -5.83 -2.11
N ARG A 19 -18.18 -5.49 -1.68
CA ARG A 19 -19.03 -4.46 -2.32
C ARG A 19 -18.72 -3.03 -1.87
N LYS A 20 -17.66 -2.84 -1.06
CA LYS A 20 -17.23 -1.52 -0.59
C LYS A 20 -16.56 -0.77 -1.73
N GLY A 21 -16.86 0.53 -1.84
CA GLY A 21 -16.23 1.40 -2.84
C GLY A 21 -14.72 1.55 -2.61
N TYR A 22 -14.01 1.93 -3.67
CA TYR A 22 -12.54 2.01 -3.70
C TYR A 22 -11.96 2.85 -2.55
N TRP A 23 -12.54 4.02 -2.26
CA TRP A 23 -12.07 4.89 -1.19
C TRP A 23 -12.16 4.24 0.21
N ARG A 24 -13.19 3.42 0.44
CA ARG A 24 -13.31 2.71 1.72
C ARG A 24 -12.33 1.55 1.82
N ILE A 25 -11.92 0.98 0.69
CA ILE A 25 -10.94 -0.11 0.63
C ILE A 25 -9.50 0.41 0.67
N SER A 26 -9.23 1.58 0.10
CA SER A 26 -7.91 2.20 0.14
C SER A 26 -7.44 2.44 1.59
N ASN A 27 -8.35 2.87 2.47
CA ASN A 27 -8.09 3.05 3.90
C ASN A 27 -8.41 1.81 4.77
N SER A 28 -8.38 0.61 4.19
CA SER A 28 -8.60 -0.62 4.96
C SER A 28 -7.29 -1.12 5.62
N PRO A 29 -7.36 -1.77 6.79
CA PRO A 29 -6.17 -2.33 7.45
C PRO A 29 -5.50 -3.43 6.60
N ILE A 30 -6.22 -4.00 5.63
CA ILE A 30 -5.70 -5.02 4.73
C ILE A 30 -4.79 -4.40 3.68
N LEU A 31 -5.23 -3.31 3.04
CA LEU A 31 -4.42 -2.65 2.04
C LEU A 31 -3.21 -1.97 2.69
N SER A 32 -3.39 -1.35 3.86
CA SER A 32 -2.30 -0.77 4.65
C SER A 32 -1.22 -1.79 5.04
N ARG A 33 -1.61 -3.03 5.40
CA ARG A 33 -0.65 -4.10 5.72
C ARG A 33 0.03 -4.72 4.51
N THR A 34 -0.67 -4.79 3.37
CA THR A 34 -0.14 -5.46 2.17
C THR A 34 0.71 -4.54 1.30
N LEU A 35 0.36 -3.25 1.25
CA LEU A 35 0.96 -2.22 0.41
C LEU A 35 1.79 -1.25 1.26
N THR A 36 2.90 -1.75 1.82
CA THR A 36 3.76 -0.94 2.67
C THR A 36 4.59 0.06 1.85
N ASN A 37 5.02 1.16 2.50
CA ASN A 37 5.88 2.17 1.87
C ASN A 37 7.15 1.56 1.27
N LYS A 38 7.73 0.53 1.92
CA LYS A 38 8.88 -0.20 1.40
C LYS A 38 8.58 -0.85 0.03
N ARG A 39 7.46 -1.55 -0.08
CA ARG A 39 7.06 -2.21 -1.33
C ARG A 39 6.71 -1.20 -2.43
N LEU A 40 6.09 -0.08 -2.05
CA LEU A 40 5.82 1.01 -3.00
C LEU A 40 7.13 1.56 -3.59
N LYS A 41 8.17 1.72 -2.77
CA LYS A 41 9.51 2.10 -3.25
C LYS A 41 10.15 1.04 -4.13
N GLU A 42 10.05 -0.24 -3.77
CA GLU A 42 10.50 -1.36 -4.61
C GLU A 42 9.79 -1.39 -5.98
N MET A 43 8.54 -0.91 -6.04
CA MET A 43 7.78 -0.72 -7.29
C MET A 43 8.18 0.55 -8.07
N GLY A 44 9.11 1.36 -7.56
CA GLY A 44 9.57 2.60 -8.19
C GLY A 44 8.81 3.86 -7.76
N LEU A 45 7.94 3.79 -6.76
CA LEU A 45 7.24 4.97 -6.25
C LEU A 45 8.14 5.76 -5.29
N THR A 46 8.45 7.00 -5.64
CA THR A 46 9.27 7.90 -4.82
C THR A 46 8.47 8.46 -3.64
N SER A 47 9.07 8.46 -2.46
CA SER A 47 8.46 9.06 -1.28
C SER A 47 8.60 10.58 -1.33
N ILE A 48 7.48 11.29 -1.32
CA ILE A 48 7.46 12.76 -1.30
C ILE A 48 8.23 13.29 -0.07
N LEU A 49 8.04 12.66 1.10
CA LEU A 49 8.72 13.05 2.34
C LEU A 49 10.24 12.95 2.20
N GLU A 50 10.75 11.87 1.59
CA GLU A 50 12.19 11.72 1.37
C GLU A 50 12.72 12.78 0.40
N THR A 51 11.98 13.05 -0.68
CA THR A 51 12.38 14.10 -1.63
C THR A 51 12.37 15.50 -1.01
N TYR A 52 11.43 15.76 -0.10
CA TYR A 52 11.37 17.01 0.66
C TYR A 52 12.58 17.13 1.59
N ASN A 53 12.84 16.12 2.41
CA ASN A 53 13.96 16.13 3.35
C ASN A 53 15.31 16.27 2.65
N LEU A 54 15.52 15.60 1.51
CA LEU A 54 16.75 15.72 0.72
C LEU A 54 16.99 17.15 0.22
N LYS A 55 15.93 17.86 -0.16
CA LYS A 55 16.03 19.25 -0.65
C LYS A 55 16.22 20.26 0.48
N HIS A 56 15.64 20.00 1.64
CA HIS A 56 15.65 20.92 2.78
C HIS A 56 16.72 20.59 3.83
N GLN A 57 17.53 19.53 3.63
CA GLN A 57 18.58 19.12 4.58
C GLN A 57 19.74 20.12 4.72
N PHE A 58 19.86 21.04 3.78
CA PHE A 58 20.94 22.04 3.71
C PHE A 58 20.44 23.49 3.93
N CYS A 59 19.18 23.66 4.31
CA CYS A 59 18.64 24.90 4.84
C CYS A 59 18.71 24.87 6.37
#